data_AF-A0AAD5DF74-F1
#
_entry.id   AF-A0AAD5DF74-F1
#
_cell.length_a   1.000
_cell.length_b   1.000
_cell.length_c   1.000
_cell.angle_alpha   90.00
_cell.angle_beta   90.00
_cell.angle_gamma   90.00
#
_symmetry.space_group_name_H-M   'P 1'
#
loop_
_entity.id
_entity.type
_entity.pdbx_description
1 polymer ?
#
loop_
_entity_poly.entity_id
_entity_poly.type
_entity_poly.pdbx_seq_one_letter_code
_entity_poly.pdbx_strand_id
1 'polypeptide(L)'
;MEITTRRMSVVVGALGVISFILGVIAENKKPASGIPITGKDVVICKYPADPTVILGYLSFGFLVVSTLAGGFSLFYPYKGKSIPWPALFQSTTFFIFFLVALGSTGLAATMLLWPTITEHRHLLSNVHYNLETTCPTAKTGLLGGGAFLALDAALFWLVSLMLADNAREDYFDDVKVAGGDAKDHADEVVKGSA
;
A
#
# COMPACT_ATOMS: atom_id res chain seq x y z
N MET A 1 -16.12 3.47 -19.84
CA MET A 1 -15.80 4.33 -18.69
C MET A 1 -14.31 4.64 -18.79
N GLU A 2 -13.91 5.82 -19.24
CA GLU A 2 -12.48 6.16 -19.28
C GLU A 2 -11.98 6.29 -17.85
N ILE A 3 -11.15 5.33 -17.45
CA ILE A 3 -10.41 5.42 -16.20
C ILE A 3 -9.34 6.48 -16.45
N THR A 4 -9.41 7.59 -15.72
CA THR A 4 -8.44 8.69 -15.77
C THR A 4 -7.50 8.57 -14.58
N THR A 5 -6.25 9.00 -14.72
CA THR A 5 -5.23 9.07 -13.64
C THR A 5 -5.82 9.71 -12.37
N ARG A 6 -6.63 10.77 -12.53
CA ARG A 6 -7.36 11.46 -11.44
C ARG A 6 -8.35 10.57 -10.66
N ARG A 7 -9.03 9.63 -11.32
CA ARG A 7 -9.96 8.73 -10.63
C ARG A 7 -9.20 7.67 -9.83
N MET A 8 -8.13 7.13 -10.40
CA MET A 8 -7.29 6.17 -9.69
C MET A 8 -6.58 6.81 -8.49
N SER A 9 -6.09 8.05 -8.62
CA SER A 9 -5.47 8.74 -7.50
C SER A 9 -6.44 8.98 -6.33
N VAL A 10 -7.70 9.34 -6.61
CA VAL A 10 -8.74 9.47 -5.58
C VAL A 10 -9.03 8.13 -4.92
N VAL A 11 -9.10 7.04 -5.69
CA VAL A 11 -9.34 5.69 -5.15
C VAL A 11 -8.19 5.25 -4.24
N VAL A 12 -6.94 5.32 -4.71
CA VAL A 12 -5.75 4.94 -3.93
C VAL A 12 -5.65 5.78 -2.66
N GLY A 13 -5.85 7.10 -2.77
CA GLY A 13 -5.83 8.00 -1.62
C GLY A 13 -6.94 7.69 -0.60
N ALA A 14 -8.18 7.48 -1.05
CA ALA A 14 -9.29 7.15 -0.16
C ALA A 14 -9.09 5.81 0.54
N LEU A 15 -8.63 4.78 -0.17
CA LEU A 15 -8.34 3.47 0.41
C LEU A 15 -7.19 3.55 1.43
N GLY A 16 -6.14 4.32 1.14
CA GLY A 16 -5.03 4.56 2.07
C GLY A 16 -5.48 5.27 3.35
N VAL A 17 -6.30 6.30 3.23
CA VAL A 17 -6.86 7.03 4.39
C VAL A 17 -7.77 6.13 5.23
N ILE A 18 -8.61 5.31 4.59
CA ILE A 18 -9.46 4.33 5.28
C ILE A 18 -8.59 3.33 6.04
N SER A 19 -7.56 2.77 5.40
CA SER A 19 -6.60 1.86 6.04
C SER A 19 -5.96 2.48 7.28
N PHE A 20 -5.52 3.74 7.18
CA PHE A 20 -4.94 4.50 8.29
C PHE A 20 -5.92 4.67 9.46
N ILE A 21 -7.13 5.18 9.19
CA ILE A 21 -8.14 5.42 10.23
C ILE A 21 -8.44 4.12 10.98
N LEU A 22 -8.64 3.03 10.26
CA LEU A 22 -8.94 1.73 10.86
C LEU A 22 -7.79 1.20 11.72
N GLY A 23 -6.55 1.35 11.26
CA GLY A 23 -5.37 0.92 12.02
C GLY A 23 -5.16 1.75 13.30
N VAL A 24 -5.42 3.06 13.25
CA VAL A 24 -5.41 3.93 14.43
C VAL A 24 -6.53 3.58 15.41
N ILE A 25 -7.74 3.28 14.91
CA ILE A 25 -8.85 2.83 15.78
C ILE A 25 -8.52 1.47 16.40
N ALA A 26 -7.91 0.56 15.65
CA ALA A 26 -7.47 -0.75 16.15
C ALA A 26 -6.49 -0.61 17.32
N GLU A 27 -5.51 0.29 17.20
CA GLU A 27 -4.56 0.61 18.27
C GLU A 27 -5.27 1.21 19.50
N ASN A 28 -6.15 2.19 19.31
CA ASN A 28 -6.85 2.85 20.43
C ASN A 28 -7.85 1.94 21.16
N LYS A 29 -8.43 0.96 20.47
CA LYS A 29 -9.40 0.02 21.04
C LYS A 29 -8.76 -1.21 21.68
N LYS A 30 -7.44 -1.33 21.60
CA LYS A 30 -6.71 -2.46 22.16
C LYS A 30 -6.68 -2.42 23.70
N PRO A 31 -7.01 -3.50 24.40
CA PRO A 31 -6.89 -3.54 25.85
C PRO A 31 -5.42 -3.57 26.29
N ALA A 32 -5.15 -2.95 27.45
CA ALA A 32 -3.82 -2.91 28.04
C ALA A 32 -3.34 -4.30 28.49
N SER A 33 -4.23 -5.13 29.05
CA SER A 33 -3.93 -6.51 29.47
C SER A 33 -5.20 -7.36 29.56
N GLY A 34 -5.04 -8.69 29.43
CA GLY A 34 -6.10 -9.64 29.76
C GLY A 34 -6.21 -9.82 31.28
N ILE A 35 -7.39 -10.26 31.76
CA ILE A 35 -7.60 -10.56 33.19
C ILE A 35 -7.26 -12.05 33.41
N PRO A 36 -6.26 -12.38 34.24
CA PRO A 36 -5.97 -13.76 34.59
C PRO A 36 -7.02 -14.28 35.58
N ILE A 37 -7.69 -15.38 35.23
CA ILE A 37 -8.57 -16.13 36.14
C ILE A 37 -7.82 -17.40 36.55
N THR A 38 -7.36 -17.44 37.80
CA THR A 38 -6.62 -18.58 38.36
C THR A 38 -7.59 -19.69 38.78
N GLY A 39 -7.45 -20.86 38.15
CA GLY A 39 -8.11 -22.11 38.51
C GLY A 39 -7.20 -23.02 39.34
N LYS A 40 -7.67 -24.24 39.63
CA LYS A 40 -6.97 -25.19 40.53
C LYS A 40 -5.61 -25.67 39.98
N ASP A 41 -5.45 -25.72 38.65
CA ASP A 41 -4.21 -26.15 37.96
C ASP A 41 -3.96 -25.40 36.62
N VAL A 42 -4.78 -24.39 36.30
CA VAL A 42 -4.73 -23.64 35.03
C VAL A 42 -5.03 -22.16 35.24
N VAL A 43 -4.42 -21.29 34.45
CA VAL A 43 -4.79 -19.87 34.34
C VAL A 43 -5.53 -19.68 33.03
N ILE A 44 -6.76 -19.19 33.11
CA ILE A 44 -7.56 -18.83 31.94
C ILE A 44 -7.42 -17.32 31.74
N CYS A 45 -6.87 -16.91 30.62
CA CYS A 45 -6.80 -15.51 30.23
C CYS A 45 -8.13 -15.09 29.61
N LYS A 46 -8.87 -14.23 30.31
CA LYS A 46 -10.08 -13.62 29.76
C LYS A 46 -9.71 -12.29 29.10
N TYR A 47 -9.77 -12.28 27.78
CA TYR A 47 -9.65 -11.07 26.97
C TYR A 47 -11.05 -10.46 26.79
N PRO A 48 -11.21 -9.13 26.97
CA PRO A 48 -12.46 -8.45 26.63
C PRO A 48 -12.77 -8.58 25.13
N ALA A 49 -13.98 -8.18 24.71
CA ALA A 49 -14.33 -8.24 23.31
C ALA A 49 -13.50 -7.21 22.53
N ASP A 50 -12.42 -7.67 21.90
CA ASP A 50 -11.42 -6.82 21.26
C ASP A 50 -11.69 -6.71 19.75
N PRO A 51 -12.23 -5.58 19.25
CA PRO A 51 -12.42 -5.38 17.81
C PRO A 51 -11.09 -5.20 17.06
N THR A 52 -9.97 -5.10 17.79
CA THR A 52 -8.62 -4.86 17.27
C THR A 52 -8.20 -5.87 16.20
N VAL A 53 -8.54 -7.16 16.36
CA VAL A 53 -8.20 -8.19 15.37
C VAL A 53 -8.93 -7.95 14.04
N ILE A 54 -10.23 -7.67 14.11
CA ILE A 54 -11.05 -7.43 12.92
C ILE A 54 -10.60 -6.14 12.23
N LEU A 55 -10.39 -5.07 12.99
CA LEU A 55 -9.94 -3.78 12.47
C LEU A 55 -8.53 -3.86 11.89
N GLY A 56 -7.63 -4.65 12.48
CA GLY A 56 -6.28 -4.89 11.98
C GLY A 56 -6.29 -5.60 10.62
N TYR A 57 -7.07 -6.68 10.48
CA TYR A 57 -7.23 -7.36 9.19
C TYR A 57 -7.91 -6.48 8.14
N LEU A 58 -8.90 -5.68 8.55
CA LEU A 58 -9.62 -4.79 7.65
C LEU A 58 -8.69 -3.65 7.16
N SER A 59 -7.91 -3.05 8.06
CA SER A 59 -6.85 -2.09 7.72
C SER A 59 -5.82 -2.66 6.74
N PHE A 60 -5.34 -3.89 6.98
CA PHE A 60 -4.45 -4.60 6.07
C PHE A 60 -5.11 -4.88 4.71
N GLY A 61 -6.38 -5.28 4.69
CA GLY A 61 -7.13 -5.49 3.44
C GLY A 61 -7.19 -4.22 2.59
N PHE A 62 -7.49 -3.07 3.20
CA PHE A 62 -7.48 -1.78 2.50
C PHE A 62 -6.08 -1.38 2.02
N LEU A 63 -5.02 -1.67 2.78
CA LEU A 63 -3.64 -1.49 2.32
C LEU A 63 -3.38 -2.31 1.05
N VAL A 64 -3.72 -3.61 1.05
CA VAL A 64 -3.53 -4.48 -0.13
C VAL A 64 -4.29 -3.96 -1.34
N VAL A 65 -5.57 -3.59 -1.17
CA VAL A 65 -6.37 -3.07 -2.28
C VAL A 65 -5.81 -1.73 -2.78
N SER A 66 -5.34 -0.86 -1.89
CA SER A 66 -4.68 0.40 -2.25
C SER A 66 -3.40 0.18 -3.04
N THR A 67 -2.53 -0.73 -2.58
CA THR A 67 -1.29 -1.11 -3.27
C THR A 67 -1.56 -1.73 -4.63
N LEU A 68 -2.55 -2.63 -4.74
CA LEU A 68 -2.91 -3.23 -6.03
C LEU A 68 -3.45 -2.16 -6.99
N ALA A 69 -4.36 -1.29 -6.53
CA ALA A 69 -4.88 -0.20 -7.33
C ALA A 69 -3.75 0.76 -7.76
N GLY A 70 -2.84 1.11 -6.86
CA GLY A 70 -1.65 1.91 -7.13
C GLY A 70 -0.74 1.25 -8.16
N GLY A 71 -0.34 0.00 -7.94
CA GLY A 71 0.50 -0.76 -8.87
C GLY A 71 -0.13 -0.92 -10.25
N PHE A 72 -1.41 -1.31 -10.33
CA PHE A 72 -2.13 -1.40 -11.61
C PHE A 72 -2.24 -0.05 -12.31
N SER A 73 -2.42 1.04 -11.56
CA SER A 73 -2.49 2.38 -12.13
C SER A 73 -1.19 2.83 -12.81
N LEU A 74 -0.03 2.27 -12.44
CA LEU A 74 1.26 2.57 -13.09
C LEU A 74 1.43 1.92 -14.47
N PHE A 75 0.69 0.85 -14.76
CA PHE A 75 0.82 0.10 -16.01
C PHE A 75 -0.43 0.17 -16.88
N TYR A 76 -1.53 0.70 -16.35
CA TYR A 76 -2.76 0.85 -17.11
C TYR A 76 -2.60 1.88 -18.25
N PRO A 77 -3.01 1.55 -19.49
CA PRO A 77 -2.95 2.48 -20.61
C PRO A 77 -4.07 3.53 -20.49
N TYR A 78 -3.70 4.76 -20.12
CA TYR A 78 -4.63 5.87 -20.10
C TYR A 78 -4.76 6.46 -21.50
N LYS A 79 -5.99 6.81 -21.90
CA LYS A 79 -6.30 7.44 -23.21
C LYS A 79 -5.79 6.64 -24.43
N GLY A 80 -5.74 5.30 -24.32
CA GLY A 80 -5.34 4.41 -25.43
C GLY A 80 -3.84 4.40 -25.74
N LYS A 81 -3.02 5.01 -24.88
CA LYS A 81 -1.57 5.13 -25.07
C LYS A 81 -0.84 4.27 -24.03
N SER A 82 -0.35 3.11 -24.45
CA SER A 82 0.50 2.22 -23.63
C SER A 82 1.97 2.53 -23.85
N ILE A 83 2.77 2.54 -22.79
CA ILE A 83 4.22 2.70 -22.87
C ILE A 83 4.92 1.37 -22.57
N PRO A 84 5.99 1.02 -23.31
CA PRO A 84 6.80 -0.15 -23.00
C PRO A 84 7.43 -0.02 -21.60
N TRP A 85 7.31 -1.06 -20.79
CA TRP A 85 7.80 -1.11 -19.40
C TRP A 85 9.24 -0.61 -19.22
N PRO A 86 10.21 -0.94 -20.12
CA PRO A 86 11.58 -0.44 -20.01
C PRO A 86 11.69 1.10 -20.07
N ALA A 87 10.81 1.78 -20.81
CA ALA A 87 10.84 3.23 -20.93
C ALA A 87 10.38 3.93 -19.64
N LEU A 88 9.41 3.35 -18.91
CA LEU A 88 9.00 3.86 -17.60
C LEU A 88 10.12 3.72 -16.55
N PHE A 89 10.83 2.59 -16.55
CA PHE A 89 11.90 2.32 -15.59
C PHE A 89 13.25 2.96 -15.95
N GLN A 90 13.36 3.59 -17.12
CA GLN A 90 14.54 4.37 -17.48
C GLN A 90 14.68 5.64 -16.61
N SER A 91 13.57 6.16 -16.08
CA SER A 91 13.59 7.26 -15.12
C SER A 91 14.01 6.76 -13.73
N THR A 92 15.24 7.08 -13.33
CA THR A 92 15.79 6.76 -12.00
C THR A 92 14.88 7.23 -10.87
N THR A 93 14.26 8.40 -11.02
CA THR A 93 13.33 8.97 -10.02
C THR A 93 12.11 8.08 -9.84
N PHE A 94 11.44 7.68 -10.93
CA PHE A 94 10.28 6.80 -10.88
C PHE A 94 10.63 5.46 -10.22
N PHE A 95 11.76 4.87 -10.60
CA PHE A 95 12.21 3.59 -10.04
C PHE A 95 12.46 3.66 -8.53
N ILE A 96 13.10 4.72 -8.03
CA ILE A 96 13.33 4.91 -6.59
C ILE A 96 12.00 5.02 -5.84
N PHE A 97 11.07 5.86 -6.30
CA PHE A 97 9.77 6.02 -5.65
C PHE A 97 8.95 4.72 -5.67
N PHE A 98 9.03 3.95 -6.74
CA PHE A 98 8.39 2.64 -6.83
C PHE A 98 8.95 1.65 -5.79
N LEU A 99 10.28 1.60 -5.62
CA LEU A 99 10.91 0.75 -4.60
C LEU A 99 10.55 1.19 -3.18
N VAL A 100 10.53 2.50 -2.91
CA VAL A 100 10.12 3.04 -1.61
C VAL A 100 8.65 2.73 -1.33
N ALA A 101 7.77 2.84 -2.32
CA ALA A 101 6.36 2.46 -2.19
C ALA A 101 6.19 0.96 -1.86
N LEU A 102 6.96 0.09 -2.53
CA LEU A 102 6.97 -1.35 -2.23
C LEU A 102 7.52 -1.65 -0.83
N GLY A 103 8.65 -1.04 -0.46
CA GLY A 103 9.28 -1.23 0.84
C GLY A 103 8.40 -0.77 2.00
N SER A 104 7.82 0.44 1.88
CA SER A 104 6.87 0.99 2.86
C SER A 104 5.61 0.15 2.97
N THR A 105 5.04 -0.31 1.85
CA THR A 105 3.90 -1.24 1.86
C THR A 105 4.23 -2.53 2.61
N GLY A 106 5.39 -3.14 2.33
CA GLY A 106 5.83 -4.36 2.99
C GLY A 106 6.00 -4.17 4.49
N LEU A 107 6.61 -3.06 4.90
CA LEU A 107 6.83 -2.75 6.31
C LEU A 107 5.53 -2.41 7.04
N ALA A 108 4.61 -1.69 6.40
CA ALA A 108 3.26 -1.46 6.90
C ALA A 108 2.51 -2.79 7.08
N ALA A 109 2.58 -3.68 6.08
CA ALA A 109 1.96 -5.00 6.13
C ALA A 109 2.49 -5.85 7.29
N THR A 110 3.81 -5.87 7.53
CA THR A 110 4.38 -6.63 8.64
C THR A 110 3.99 -6.05 9.99
N MET A 111 4.02 -4.72 10.15
CA MET A 111 3.64 -4.05 11.39
C MET A 111 2.13 -4.13 11.68
N LEU A 112 1.27 -4.28 10.67
CA LEU A 112 -0.16 -4.55 10.86
C LEU A 112 -0.43 -6.03 11.14
N LEU A 113 0.09 -6.95 10.32
CA LEU A 113 -0.22 -8.38 10.43
C LEU A 113 0.39 -9.03 11.67
N TRP A 114 1.63 -8.70 12.03
CA TRP A 114 2.31 -9.31 13.17
C TRP A 114 1.51 -9.19 14.48
N PRO A 115 1.14 -7.98 14.96
CA PRO A 115 0.36 -7.85 16.19
C PRO A 115 -1.04 -8.43 16.05
N THR A 116 -1.68 -8.31 14.88
CA THR A 116 -3.02 -8.89 14.65
C THR A 116 -3.01 -10.42 14.76
N ILE A 117 -2.02 -11.10 14.16
CA ILE A 117 -1.88 -12.56 14.24
C ILE A 117 -1.52 -12.99 15.66
N THR A 118 -0.62 -12.26 16.34
CA THR A 118 -0.27 -12.54 17.72
C THR A 118 -1.49 -12.42 18.65
N GLU A 119 -2.27 -11.36 18.51
CA GLU A 119 -3.51 -11.15 19.27
C GLU A 119 -4.56 -12.23 18.96
N HIS A 120 -4.74 -12.57 17.69
CA HIS A 120 -5.62 -13.66 17.29
C HIS A 120 -5.20 -15.00 17.92
N ARG A 121 -3.90 -15.30 17.97
CA ARG A 121 -3.38 -16.50 18.64
C ARG A 121 -3.60 -16.46 20.16
N HIS A 122 -3.44 -15.32 20.81
CA HIS A 122 -3.71 -15.17 22.24
C HIS A 122 -5.20 -15.42 22.58
N LEU A 123 -6.10 -14.99 21.70
CA LEU A 123 -7.54 -15.25 21.86
C LEU A 123 -7.89 -16.73 21.70
N LEU A 124 -7.24 -17.44 20.78
CA LEU A 124 -7.46 -18.88 20.55
C LEU A 124 -6.81 -19.76 21.63
N SER A 125 -5.63 -19.37 22.13
CA SER A 125 -4.84 -20.12 23.11
C SER A 125 -4.93 -19.45 24.48
N ASN A 126 -6.14 -19.41 25.04
CA ASN A 126 -6.45 -18.70 26.27
C ASN A 126 -6.27 -19.52 27.57
N VAL A 127 -5.87 -20.79 27.48
CA VAL A 127 -5.66 -21.69 28.62
C VAL A 127 -4.18 -21.98 28.78
N HIS A 128 -3.63 -21.63 29.94
CA HIS A 128 -2.24 -21.88 30.28
C HIS A 128 -2.13 -22.77 31.53
N TYR A 129 -1.30 -23.81 31.45
CA TYR A 129 -1.04 -24.72 32.59
C TYR A 129 0.00 -24.18 33.58
N ASN A 130 0.52 -22.97 33.34
CA ASN A 130 1.51 -22.34 34.21
C ASN A 130 0.84 -21.23 35.03
N LEU A 131 0.87 -21.40 36.36
CA LEU A 131 0.26 -20.53 37.36
C LEU A 131 0.88 -19.13 37.46
N GLU A 132 2.10 -18.93 36.94
CA GLU A 132 2.78 -17.63 36.88
C GLU A 132 2.53 -16.87 35.56
N THR A 133 1.68 -17.39 34.68
CA THR A 133 1.45 -16.78 33.37
C THR A 133 0.73 -15.44 33.51
N THR A 134 1.41 -14.36 33.13
CA THR A 134 0.76 -13.08 32.84
C THR A 134 -0.02 -13.23 31.52
N CYS A 135 -1.16 -12.55 31.36
CA CYS A 135 -1.96 -12.58 30.13
C CYS A 135 -1.57 -11.40 29.22
N PRO A 136 -0.46 -11.48 28.46
CA PRO A 136 -0.03 -10.38 27.60
C PRO A 136 -1.01 -10.20 26.45
N THR A 137 -1.09 -8.96 25.98
CA THR A 137 -1.71 -8.58 24.71
C THR A 137 -0.60 -8.20 23.73
N ALA A 138 -0.91 -8.01 22.45
CA ALA A 138 0.09 -7.61 21.45
C ALA A 138 0.81 -6.30 21.83
N LYS A 139 2.01 -6.05 21.29
CA LYS A 139 2.79 -4.86 21.64
C LYS A 139 2.07 -3.57 21.19
N THR A 140 1.86 -2.65 22.12
CA THR A 140 1.26 -1.33 21.84
C THR A 140 2.16 -0.48 20.96
N GLY A 141 1.56 0.36 20.12
CA GLY A 141 2.18 1.26 19.19
C GLY A 141 2.51 0.64 17.82
N LEU A 142 2.47 -0.69 17.70
CA LEU A 142 2.84 -1.37 16.45
C LEU A 142 1.73 -1.26 15.39
N LEU A 143 0.45 -1.35 15.79
CA LEU A 143 -0.67 -1.16 14.86
C LEU A 143 -0.77 0.31 14.42
N GLY A 144 -0.59 1.24 15.36
CA GLY A 144 -0.54 2.67 15.05
C GLY A 144 0.61 3.03 14.09
N GLY A 145 1.81 2.48 14.32
CA GLY A 145 2.95 2.65 13.41
C GLY A 145 2.72 2.04 12.03
N GLY A 146 2.17 0.82 11.97
CA GLY A 146 1.78 0.17 10.72
C GLY A 146 0.73 0.94 9.94
N ALA A 147 -0.25 1.55 10.63
CA ALA A 147 -1.26 2.40 10.02
C ALA A 147 -0.65 3.65 9.39
N PHE A 148 0.29 4.29 10.08
CA PHE A 148 0.98 5.48 9.55
C PHE A 148 1.83 5.14 8.32
N LEU A 149 2.53 4.01 8.34
CA LEU A 149 3.28 3.52 7.17
C LEU A 149 2.37 3.11 6.02
N ALA A 150 1.16 2.62 6.29
CA ALA A 150 0.17 2.33 5.25
C ALA A 150 -0.28 3.62 4.53
N LEU A 151 -0.45 4.71 5.28
CA LEU A 151 -0.73 6.04 4.70
C LEU A 151 0.45 6.53 3.85
N ASP A 152 1.66 6.43 4.38
CA ASP A 152 2.89 6.84 3.70
C ASP A 152 3.12 6.04 2.40
N ALA A 153 2.90 4.73 2.45
CA ALA A 153 2.93 3.87 1.28
C ALA A 153 1.91 4.32 0.22
N ALA A 154 0.67 4.64 0.62
CA ALA A 154 -0.34 5.15 -0.30
C ALA A 154 0.09 6.48 -0.95
N LEU A 155 0.72 7.39 -0.19
CA LEU A 155 1.28 8.63 -0.74
C LEU A 155 2.39 8.35 -1.76
N PHE A 156 3.30 7.41 -1.48
CA PHE A 156 4.34 7.04 -2.44
C PHE A 156 3.79 6.37 -3.70
N TRP A 157 2.70 5.60 -3.60
CA TRP A 157 1.98 5.09 -4.78
C TRP A 157 1.38 6.24 -5.61
N LEU A 158 0.83 7.28 -4.98
CA LEU A 158 0.32 8.46 -5.68
C LEU A 158 1.42 9.26 -6.37
N VAL A 159 2.56 9.47 -5.70
CA VAL A 159 3.73 10.14 -6.29
C VAL A 159 4.26 9.34 -7.48
N SER A 160 4.35 8.01 -7.36
CA SER A 160 4.74 7.12 -8.45
C SER A 160 3.78 7.23 -9.64
N LEU A 161 2.47 7.33 -9.38
CA LEU A 161 1.46 7.52 -10.42
C LEU A 161 1.62 8.85 -11.14
N MET A 162 1.88 9.93 -10.41
CA MET A 162 2.12 11.26 -11.00
C MET A 162 3.39 11.27 -11.85
N LEU A 163 4.48 10.69 -11.36
CA LEU A 163 5.74 10.58 -12.10
C LEU A 163 5.59 9.72 -13.35
N ALA A 164 4.83 8.62 -13.27
CA ALA A 164 4.53 7.79 -14.43
C ALA A 164 3.71 8.55 -15.48
N ASP A 165 2.77 9.40 -15.07
CA ASP A 165 1.97 10.23 -15.99
C ASP A 165 2.87 11.23 -16.73
N ASN A 166 3.75 11.94 -16.01
CA ASN A 166 4.70 12.89 -16.61
C ASN A 166 5.68 12.18 -17.56
N ALA A 167 6.29 11.07 -17.13
CA ALA A 167 7.20 10.30 -17.97
C ALA A 167 6.52 9.77 -19.24
N ARG A 168 5.20 9.54 -19.19
CA ARG A 168 4.44 9.15 -20.37
C ARG A 168 4.25 10.30 -21.35
N GLU A 169 3.93 11.48 -20.85
CA GLU A 169 3.78 12.66 -21.70
C GLU A 169 5.10 12.97 -22.42
N ASP A 170 6.21 12.97 -21.69
CA ASP A 170 7.56 13.19 -22.24
C ASP A 170 7.89 12.17 -23.35
N TYR A 171 7.68 10.87 -23.09
CA TYR A 171 7.95 9.83 -24.08
C TYR A 171 7.14 10.00 -25.36
N PHE A 172 5.86 10.37 -25.26
CA PHE A 172 5.03 10.56 -26.44
C PHE A 172 5.33 11.85 -27.18
N ASP A 173 5.84 12.87 -26.52
CA ASP A 173 6.29 14.10 -27.18
C ASP A 173 7.61 13.86 -27.92
N ASP A 174 8.56 13.15 -27.31
CA ASP A 174 9.81 12.74 -27.98
C ASP A 174 9.55 11.91 -29.25
N VAL A 175 8.62 10.96 -29.18
CA VAL A 175 8.25 10.12 -30.35
C VAL A 175 7.59 10.94 -31.46
N LYS A 176 6.78 11.95 -31.14
CA LYS A 176 6.18 12.82 -32.16
C LYS A 176 7.22 13.69 -32.85
N VAL A 177 8.16 14.27 -32.09
CA VAL A 177 9.24 15.09 -32.64
C VAL A 177 10.09 14.26 -33.59
N ALA A 178 10.56 13.08 -33.16
CA ALA A 178 11.35 12.20 -34.01
C ALA A 178 10.61 11.75 -35.30
N GLY A 179 9.30 11.53 -35.22
CA GLY A 179 8.47 11.20 -36.39
C GLY A 179 8.19 12.40 -37.32
N GLY A 180 8.19 13.62 -36.78
CA GLY A 180 8.08 14.87 -37.52
C GLY A 180 9.37 15.19 -38.27
N ASP A 181 10.50 15.13 -37.58
CA ASP A 181 11.83 15.33 -38.17
C ASP A 181 12.09 14.32 -39.30
N ALA A 182 11.71 13.05 -39.12
CA ALA A 182 11.84 12.03 -40.16
C ALA A 182 10.96 12.30 -41.40
N LYS A 183 9.80 12.95 -41.23
CA LYS A 183 8.92 13.34 -42.34
C LYS A 183 9.45 14.56 -43.07
N ASP A 184 9.90 15.58 -42.34
CA ASP A 184 10.49 16.78 -42.93
C ASP A 184 11.76 16.45 -43.72
N HIS A 185 12.61 15.56 -43.19
CA HIS A 185 13.80 15.09 -43.89
C HIS A 185 13.48 14.30 -45.16
N ALA A 186 12.36 13.55 -45.19
CA ALA A 186 11.92 12.82 -46.37
C ALA A 186 11.31 13.75 -47.44
N ASP A 187 10.53 14.74 -47.05
CA ASP A 187 9.95 15.72 -47.97
C ASP A 187 11.00 16.68 -48.56
N GLU A 188 12.07 17.00 -47.82
CA GLU A 188 13.20 17.77 -48.33
C GLU A 188 14.00 17.01 -49.40
N VAL A 189 14.23 15.70 -49.20
CA VAL A 189 14.92 14.83 -50.18
C VAL A 189 14.09 14.68 -51.47
N VAL A 190 12.76 14.62 -51.36
CA VAL A 190 11.87 14.52 -52.53
C VAL A 190 11.83 15.85 -53.31
N LYS A 191 11.87 17.01 -52.65
CA LYS A 191 11.92 18.31 -53.33
C LYS A 191 13.27 18.63 -53.97
N GLY A 192 14.38 18.08 -53.46
CA GLY A 192 15.72 18.26 -54.01
C GLY A 192 16.03 17.44 -55.27
N SER A 193 15.14 16.53 -55.68
CA SER A 193 15.32 15.62 -56.83
C SER A 193 14.46 15.96 -58.06
N ALA A 194 13.83 17.15 -58.11
CA ALA A 194 13.01 17.64 -59.22
C ALA A 194 13.68 18.77 -60.00
#